data_AF-A0A2N9MUJ3-F1
#
_entry.id   AF-A0A2N9MUJ3-F1
#
_cell.length_a   1.000
_cell.length_b   1.000
_cell.length_c   1.000
_cell.angle_alpha   90.00
_cell.angle_beta   90.00
_cell.angle_gamma   90.00
#
_symmetry.space_group_name_H-M   'P 1'
#
loop_
_entity.id
_entity.type
_entity.pdbx_description
1 polymer ?
#
loop_
_entity_poly.entity_id
_entity_poly.type
_entity_poly.pdbx_seq_one_letter_code
_entity_poly.pdbx_strand_id
1 'polypeptide(L)'
;MRDPRLGDDIDDFCVRCKRIMNHAIVSVLNNEPAKVRCRTCHNDHDYRHEQAPPPKVDLRKAALFSEVLKKVAPGDADATVAVDAIDPELENALEDPAEVDEMAGADVETEPEPAPVVEAAKPKAKAKAKGKGRKG
;
A
#
# COMPACT_ATOMS: atom_id res chain seq x y z
N MET A 1 -12.73 -19.53 -8.34
CA MET A 1 -12.64 -18.05 -8.35
C MET A 1 -12.93 -17.59 -9.77
N ARG A 2 -13.70 -16.52 -9.96
CA ARG A 2 -13.99 -15.99 -11.32
C ARG A 2 -12.79 -15.18 -11.80
N ASP A 3 -12.60 -15.10 -13.12
CA ASP A 3 -11.57 -14.23 -13.70
C ASP A 3 -11.87 -12.75 -13.37
N PRO A 4 -10.85 -11.95 -13.04
CA PRO A 4 -11.03 -10.54 -12.69
C PRO A 4 -11.53 -9.75 -13.89
N ARG A 5 -12.59 -8.96 -13.70
CA ARG A 5 -13.15 -8.07 -14.73
C ARG A 5 -12.91 -6.62 -14.37
N LEU A 6 -13.02 -5.75 -15.38
CA LEU A 6 -12.95 -4.31 -15.19
C LEU A 6 -14.07 -3.86 -14.25
N GLY A 7 -13.72 -3.05 -13.26
CA GLY A 7 -14.64 -2.54 -12.25
C GLY A 7 -14.96 -3.50 -11.10
N ASP A 8 -14.50 -4.76 -11.14
CA ASP A 8 -14.57 -5.63 -9.96
C ASP A 8 -13.73 -5.02 -8.82
N ASP A 9 -14.14 -5.32 -7.59
CA ASP A 9 -13.47 -4.89 -6.37
C ASP A 9 -12.32 -5.84 -6.01
N ILE A 10 -11.17 -5.26 -5.65
CA ILE A 10 -9.98 -5.99 -5.22
C ILE A 10 -9.24 -5.21 -4.13
N ASP A 11 -8.68 -5.90 -3.15
CA ASP A 11 -7.83 -5.26 -2.15
C ASP A 11 -6.39 -5.10 -2.67
N ASP A 12 -5.79 -3.93 -2.44
CA ASP A 12 -4.39 -3.67 -2.77
C ASP A 12 -3.80 -2.62 -1.82
N PHE A 13 -2.46 -2.53 -1.77
CA PHE A 13 -1.79 -1.49 -1.01
C PHE A 13 -1.78 -0.15 -1.76
N CYS A 14 -2.55 0.81 -1.26
CA CYS A 14 -2.55 2.15 -1.81
C CYS A 14 -1.33 2.95 -1.33
N VAL A 15 -0.46 3.40 -2.23
CA VAL A 15 0.69 4.27 -1.87
C VAL A 15 0.28 5.61 -1.26
N ARG A 16 -0.89 6.11 -1.64
CA ARG A 16 -1.36 7.42 -1.22
C ARG A 16 -2.04 7.35 0.14
N CYS A 17 -2.84 6.31 0.39
CA CYS A 17 -3.44 6.04 1.70
C CYS A 17 -2.50 5.31 2.67
N LYS A 18 -1.42 4.70 2.18
CA LYS A 18 -0.45 3.88 2.94
C LYS A 18 -1.07 2.71 3.70
N ARG A 19 -2.13 2.11 3.17
CA ARG A 19 -2.84 0.98 3.78
C ARG A 19 -3.48 0.09 2.71
N ILE A 20 -3.77 -1.15 3.08
CA ILE A 20 -4.55 -2.07 2.24
C ILE A 20 -6.02 -1.63 2.28
N MET A 21 -6.63 -1.50 1.11
CA MET A 21 -8.02 -1.05 0.95
C MET A 21 -8.65 -1.61 -0.33
N ASN A 22 -9.96 -1.44 -0.45
CA ASN A 22 -10.72 -1.69 -1.68
C ASN A 22 -10.31 -0.75 -2.83
N HIS A 23 -9.97 -1.35 -3.96
CA HIS A 23 -9.69 -0.71 -5.24
C HIS A 23 -10.62 -1.29 -6.32
N ALA A 24 -10.90 -0.50 -7.35
CA ALA A 24 -11.57 -0.99 -8.56
C ALA A 24 -10.53 -1.35 -9.62
N ILE A 25 -10.71 -2.49 -10.30
CA ILE A 25 -9.82 -2.90 -11.40
C ILE A 25 -10.02 -1.99 -12.62
N VAL A 26 -8.96 -1.28 -13.01
CA VAL A 26 -8.99 -0.33 -14.14
C VAL A 26 -8.46 -0.97 -15.42
N SER A 27 -7.56 -1.95 -15.31
CA SER A 27 -7.05 -2.70 -16.45
C SER A 27 -6.66 -4.12 -16.06
N VAL A 28 -6.93 -5.06 -16.95
CA VAL A 28 -6.54 -6.48 -16.84
C VAL A 28 -5.55 -6.81 -17.95
N LEU A 29 -4.46 -7.53 -17.63
CA LEU A 29 -3.47 -8.07 -18.55
C LEU A 29 -3.24 -9.54 -18.24
N ASN A 30 -3.25 -10.42 -19.25
CA ASN A 30 -3.04 -11.86 -19.07
C ASN A 30 -3.99 -12.51 -18.05
N ASN A 31 -5.24 -12.05 -17.98
CA ASN A 31 -6.25 -12.46 -16.99
C ASN A 31 -5.89 -12.10 -15.54
N GLU A 32 -4.95 -11.16 -15.32
CA GLU A 32 -4.60 -10.63 -14.01
C GLU A 32 -4.79 -9.10 -13.96
N PRO A 33 -5.16 -8.53 -12.80
CA PRO A 33 -5.27 -7.09 -12.64
C PRO A 33 -3.89 -6.43 -12.79
N ALA A 34 -3.77 -5.49 -13.72
CA ALA A 34 -2.52 -4.75 -13.96
C ALA A 34 -2.51 -3.39 -13.26
N LYS A 35 -3.64 -2.67 -13.29
CA LYS A 35 -3.81 -1.37 -12.63
C LYS A 35 -5.13 -1.31 -11.89
N VAL A 36 -5.10 -0.60 -10.78
CA VAL A 36 -6.21 -0.45 -9.86
C VAL A 36 -6.38 1.01 -9.46
N ARG A 37 -7.63 1.41 -9.19
CA ARG A 37 -8.00 2.74 -8.68
C ARG A 37 -8.46 2.62 -7.24
N CYS A 38 -7.84 3.34 -6.32
CA CYS A 38 -8.29 3.37 -4.93
C CYS A 38 -9.70 3.95 -4.83
N ARG A 39 -10.63 3.28 -4.15
CA ARG A 39 -12.01 3.79 -3.97
C ARG A 39 -12.10 4.94 -2.98
N THR A 40 -11.03 5.20 -2.21
CA THR A 40 -10.99 6.27 -1.20
C THR A 40 -10.25 7.52 -1.67
N CYS A 41 -9.04 7.38 -2.23
CA CYS A 41 -8.27 8.55 -2.71
C CYS A 41 -8.30 8.73 -4.23
N HIS A 42 -8.95 7.83 -4.96
CA HIS A 42 -9.11 7.85 -6.43
C HIS A 42 -7.81 7.89 -7.24
N ASN A 43 -6.68 7.63 -6.60
CA ASN A 43 -5.40 7.50 -7.26
C ASN A 43 -5.27 6.14 -7.96
N ASP A 44 -4.81 6.18 -9.20
CA ASP A 44 -4.53 4.98 -9.99
C ASP A 44 -3.08 4.55 -9.74
N HIS A 45 -2.86 3.25 -9.54
CA HIS A 45 -1.52 2.66 -9.44
C HIS A 45 -1.49 1.24 -9.98
N ASP A 46 -0.29 0.72 -10.20
CA ASP A 46 -0.09 -0.68 -10.56
C ASP A 46 -0.50 -1.57 -9.39
N TYR A 47 -1.07 -2.72 -9.72
CA TYR A 47 -1.46 -3.72 -8.72
C TYR A 47 -0.22 -4.31 -8.04
N ARG A 48 -0.24 -4.38 -6.71
CA ARG A 48 0.91 -4.84 -5.90
C ARG A 48 0.66 -6.11 -5.12
N HIS A 49 -0.44 -6.81 -5.39
CA HIS A 49 -0.78 -8.05 -4.69
C HIS A 49 -0.80 -7.85 -3.17
N GLU A 50 -1.37 -6.72 -2.73
CA GLU A 50 -1.49 -6.35 -1.32
C GLU A 50 -0.14 -6.10 -0.61
N GLN A 51 0.97 -6.08 -1.36
CA GLN A 51 2.30 -5.87 -0.79
C GLN A 51 2.61 -4.40 -0.61
N ALA A 52 2.94 -4.05 0.63
CA ALA A 52 3.54 -2.75 0.93
C ALA A 52 4.90 -2.65 0.23
N PRO A 53 5.23 -1.49 -0.40
CA PRO A 53 6.55 -1.26 -0.95
C PRO A 53 7.61 -1.48 0.11
N PRO A 54 8.73 -2.13 -0.24
CA PRO A 54 9.82 -2.28 0.69
C PRO A 54 10.26 -0.89 1.19
N PRO A 55 10.51 -0.74 2.50
CA PRO A 55 10.99 0.51 3.04
C PRO A 55 12.32 0.84 2.36
N LYS A 56 12.45 2.08 1.88
CA LYS A 56 13.72 2.60 1.40
C LYS A 56 14.63 2.82 2.61
N VAL A 57 15.29 1.77 3.05
CA VAL A 57 16.30 1.85 4.10
C VAL A 57 17.59 2.38 3.49
N ASP A 58 18.03 3.55 3.97
CA ASP A 58 19.35 4.08 3.60
C ASP A 58 20.42 3.19 4.24
N LEU A 59 21.16 2.43 3.43
CA LEU A 59 22.19 1.49 3.92
C LEU A 59 23.22 2.16 4.83
N ARG A 60 23.55 3.44 4.59
CA ARG A 60 24.43 4.23 5.45
C ARG A 60 23.84 4.48 6.84
N LYS A 61 22.55 4.81 6.94
CA LYS A 61 21.89 4.99 8.24
C LYS A 61 21.82 3.66 8.98
N ALA A 62 21.46 2.57 8.29
CA ALA A 62 21.44 1.23 8.88
C ALA A 62 22.80 0.82 9.45
N ALA A 63 23.90 1.10 8.73
CA ALA A 63 25.25 0.85 9.22
C ALA A 63 25.56 1.65 10.51
N LEU A 64 25.25 2.95 10.52
CA LEU A 64 25.47 3.81 11.70
C LEU A 64 24.62 3.36 12.90
N PHE A 65 23.36 3.01 12.69
CA PHE A 65 22.51 2.46 13.75
C PHE A 65 23.10 1.16 14.32
N SER A 66 23.64 0.28 13.47
CA SER A 66 24.28 -0.95 13.94
C SER A 66 25.55 -0.68 14.77
N GLU A 67 26.33 0.33 14.41
CA GLU A 67 27.51 0.74 15.17
C GLU A 67 27.14 1.35 16.53
N VAL A 68 26.07 2.14 16.58
CA VAL A 68 25.56 2.72 17.84
C VAL A 68 24.98 1.63 18.74
N LEU A 69 24.17 0.72 18.21
CA LEU A 69 23.60 -0.39 18.99
C LEU A 69 24.69 -1.28 19.61
N LYS A 70 25.76 -1.58 18.86
CA LYS A 70 26.92 -2.33 19.38
C LYS A 70 27.67 -1.59 20.51
N LYS A 71 27.67 -0.25 20.50
CA LYS A 71 28.31 0.56 21.54
C LYS A 71 27.42 0.73 22.79
N VAL A 72 26.10 0.69 22.62
CA VAL A 72 25.14 0.91 23.71
C VAL A 72 24.80 -0.38 24.47
N ALA A 73 24.89 -1.56 23.85
CA ALA A 73 24.62 -2.84 24.50
C ALA A 73 25.78 -3.87 24.38
N PRO A 74 26.96 -3.62 25.01
CA PRO A 74 27.95 -4.67 25.20
C PRO A 74 27.57 -5.53 26.42
N GLY A 75 26.54 -6.39 26.35
CA GLY A 75 26.19 -7.20 27.53
C GLY A 75 25.07 -8.25 27.48
N ASP A 76 24.11 -8.23 26.56
CA ASP A 76 22.95 -9.15 26.60
C ASP A 76 23.14 -10.44 25.78
N ALA A 77 24.33 -11.05 25.86
CA ALA A 77 24.60 -12.36 25.25
C ALA A 77 24.57 -13.53 26.26
N ASP A 78 24.25 -13.28 27.53
CA ASP A 78 24.15 -14.31 28.58
C ASP A 78 22.95 -14.03 29.50
N ALA A 79 21.74 -14.30 29.00
CA ALA A 79 20.56 -14.43 29.83
C ALA A 79 19.73 -15.62 29.35
N THR A 80 20.24 -16.84 29.58
CA THR A 80 19.37 -18.01 29.74
C THR A 80 18.62 -17.82 31.06
N VAL A 81 17.56 -17.01 31.04
CA VAL A 81 16.56 -17.02 32.10
C VAL A 81 15.75 -18.29 31.88
N ALA A 82 15.92 -19.24 32.79
CA ALA A 82 15.06 -20.39 32.91
C ALA A 82 13.60 -19.93 32.98
N VAL A 83 12.80 -20.32 31.99
CA VAL A 83 11.34 -20.37 32.09
C VAL A 83 10.99 -21.60 32.92
N ASP A 84 11.19 -21.50 34.22
CA ASP A 84 10.53 -22.35 35.20
C ASP A 84 9.35 -21.57 35.80
N ALA A 85 8.17 -22.18 35.70
CA ALA A 85 6.87 -21.79 36.24
C ALA A 85 6.13 -20.61 35.58
N ILE A 86 5.46 -20.90 34.46
CA ILE A 86 4.18 -20.24 34.14
C ILE A 86 3.07 -21.09 34.75
N ASP A 87 2.32 -20.49 35.67
CA ASP A 87 1.12 -21.03 36.30
C ASP A 87 0.01 -21.20 35.23
N PRO A 88 -0.64 -22.37 35.09
CA PRO A 88 -1.59 -22.66 34.01
C PRO A 88 -2.94 -21.94 34.11
N GLU A 89 -3.16 -21.05 35.08
CA GLU A 89 -4.47 -20.42 35.31
C GLU A 89 -4.74 -19.17 34.46
N LEU A 90 -3.74 -18.62 33.74
CA LEU A 90 -3.93 -17.40 32.93
C LEU A 90 -4.44 -17.65 31.50
N GLU A 91 -4.52 -18.91 31.06
CA GLU A 91 -4.92 -19.26 29.67
C GLU A 91 -6.44 -19.30 29.43
N ASN A 92 -7.30 -19.11 30.43
CA ASN A 92 -8.76 -19.20 30.27
C ASN A 92 -9.54 -17.87 30.45
N ALA A 93 -8.87 -16.72 30.51
CA ALA A 93 -9.53 -15.45 30.84
C ALA A 93 -9.87 -14.54 29.64
N LEU A 94 -9.67 -14.97 28.38
CA LEU A 94 -9.80 -14.09 27.20
C LEU A 94 -10.60 -14.67 26.02
N GLU A 95 -11.49 -15.62 26.26
CA GLU A 95 -12.54 -15.97 25.28
C GLU A 95 -13.84 -15.19 25.57
N ASP A 96 -14.04 -14.15 24.75
CA ASP A 96 -15.29 -13.48 24.29
C ASP A 96 -16.64 -13.81 24.96
N PRO A 97 -17.50 -12.80 25.21
CA PRO A 97 -18.34 -12.31 24.09
C PRO A 97 -18.71 -10.82 24.12
N ALA A 98 -18.66 -10.22 22.92
CA ALA A 98 -19.74 -9.50 22.24
C ALA A 98 -20.75 -8.62 23.04
N GLU A 99 -20.93 -7.41 22.48
CA GLU A 99 -22.16 -6.60 22.35
C GLU A 99 -22.21 -5.22 23.05
N VAL A 100 -22.09 -4.21 22.17
CA VAL A 100 -22.87 -2.97 22.02
C VAL A 100 -22.91 -1.92 23.14
N ASP A 101 -22.46 -0.70 22.83
CA ASP A 101 -23.37 0.46 22.90
C ASP A 101 -22.94 1.61 21.96
N GLU A 102 -23.94 2.15 21.27
CA GLU A 102 -23.94 3.23 20.29
C GLU A 102 -23.77 4.63 20.97
N MET A 103 -22.96 5.52 20.40
CA MET A 103 -23.39 6.75 19.70
C MET A 103 -23.31 8.07 20.52
N ALA A 104 -22.53 9.03 19.98
CA ALA A 104 -22.77 10.49 19.91
C ALA A 104 -21.46 11.12 19.40
N GLY A 105 -21.37 11.76 18.22
CA GLY A 105 -22.21 12.83 17.71
C GLY A 105 -21.42 14.14 17.82
N ALA A 106 -20.74 14.56 16.74
CA ALA A 106 -20.22 15.93 16.59
C ALA A 106 -19.91 16.23 15.12
N ASP A 107 -20.86 16.88 14.50
CA ASP A 107 -20.88 17.46 13.16
C ASP A 107 -19.84 18.57 13.02
N VAL A 108 -19.05 18.57 11.93
CA VAL A 108 -18.53 19.81 11.33
C VAL A 108 -18.54 19.68 9.81
N GLU A 109 -19.59 20.26 9.26
CA GLU A 109 -19.83 20.65 7.88
C GLU A 109 -18.85 21.76 7.46
N THR A 110 -18.11 21.60 6.35
CA THR A 110 -17.60 22.74 5.55
C THR A 110 -17.27 22.28 4.12
N GLU A 111 -18.18 22.53 3.20
CA GLU A 111 -17.91 22.68 1.76
C GLU A 111 -17.50 24.14 1.49
N PRO A 112 -16.64 24.40 0.49
CA PRO A 112 -17.16 25.20 -0.62
C PRO A 112 -16.83 24.68 -2.02
N GLU A 113 -17.76 25.00 -2.91
CA GLU A 113 -17.95 24.63 -4.32
C GLU A 113 -16.77 24.80 -5.31
N PRO A 114 -16.82 24.11 -6.47
CA PRO A 114 -15.77 24.05 -7.48
C PRO A 114 -15.84 25.16 -8.54
N ALA A 115 -14.69 25.47 -9.17
CA ALA A 115 -14.58 26.33 -10.34
C ALA A 115 -13.72 25.66 -11.45
N PRO A 116 -13.90 26.03 -12.74
CA PRO A 116 -14.10 25.07 -13.83
C PRO A 116 -12.88 24.75 -14.73
N VAL A 117 -13.09 23.69 -15.50
CA VAL A 117 -12.33 23.11 -16.63
C VAL A 117 -11.86 24.11 -17.71
N VAL A 118 -10.65 23.90 -18.23
CA VAL A 118 -10.26 24.30 -19.60
C VAL A 118 -9.45 23.20 -20.32
N GLU A 119 -10.15 22.60 -21.28
CA GLU A 119 -9.79 22.16 -22.63
C GLU A 119 -8.51 21.38 -23.00
N ALA A 120 -8.78 20.39 -23.86
CA ALA A 120 -7.88 19.48 -24.53
C ALA A 120 -7.01 20.12 -25.62
N ALA A 121 -5.78 19.64 -25.75
CA ALA A 121 -4.98 19.79 -26.97
C ALA A 121 -4.68 18.42 -27.60
N LYS A 122 -5.13 18.27 -28.85
CA LYS A 122 -5.02 17.10 -29.73
C LYS A 122 -3.57 16.75 -30.13
N PRO A 123 -3.31 15.50 -30.57
CA PRO A 123 -1.97 15.00 -30.90
C PRO A 123 -1.49 15.45 -32.29
N LYS A 124 -0.19 15.70 -32.44
CA LYS A 124 0.46 15.92 -33.76
C LYS A 124 1.41 14.78 -34.13
N ALA A 125 0.98 14.07 -35.16
CA ALA A 125 1.73 13.53 -36.30
C ALA A 125 3.00 12.70 -36.08
N LYS A 126 2.90 11.43 -36.52
CA LYS A 126 4.01 10.58 -36.92
C LYS A 126 4.69 11.15 -38.16
N ALA A 127 6.01 11.32 -38.13
CA ALA A 127 6.85 11.40 -39.33
C ALA A 127 7.67 10.11 -39.44
N LYS A 128 7.27 9.22 -40.37
CA LYS A 128 8.14 8.15 -40.87
C LYS A 128 8.92 8.71 -42.05
N ALA A 129 10.21 8.96 -41.90
CA ALA A 129 11.12 9.13 -43.02
C ALA A 129 11.82 7.78 -43.29
N LYS A 130 11.33 7.06 -44.30
CA LYS A 130 11.95 5.85 -44.85
C LYS A 130 12.76 6.28 -46.08
N GLY A 131 13.97 6.78 -45.86
CA GLY A 131 14.90 7.16 -46.93
C GLY A 131 15.79 6.00 -47.34
N LYS A 132 15.37 5.22 -48.33
CA LYS A 132 16.20 4.21 -49.01
C LYS A 132 17.03 4.94 -50.08
N GLY A 133 18.20 5.45 -49.68
CA GLY A 133 19.18 6.09 -50.56
C GLY A 133 20.25 5.10 -51.01
N ARG A 134 20.18 4.70 -52.27
CA ARG A 134 21.13 3.86 -53.00
C ARG A 134 22.05 4.79 -53.81
N LYS A 135 23.38 4.68 -53.62
CA LYS A 135 24.50 4.94 -54.57
C LYS A 135 25.66 5.69 -53.91
N GLY A 136 26.86 5.17 -54.14
CA GLY A 136 28.17 5.66 -53.71
C GLY A 136 29.09 4.46 -53.59
#